data_AF-A0A947ZD22-F1
#
_entry.id   AF-A0A947ZD22-F1
#
_cell.length_a   1.000
_cell.length_b   1.000
_cell.length_c   1.000
_cell.angle_alpha   90.00
_cell.angle_beta   90.00
_cell.angle_gamma   90.00
#
_symmetry.space_group_name_H-M   'P 1'
#
loop_
_entity.id
_entity.type
_entity.pdbx_description
1 polymer ?
#
loop_
_entity_poly.entity_id
_entity_poly.type
_entity_poly.pdbx_seq_one_letter_code
_entity_poly.pdbx_strand_id
1 'polypeptide(L)'
;MARIKQTFLIVVAFFLVSCAEGNPEAECGNGVLEMGEGCDDGNKRNNDSCPDGEGGTCQPARCGDGFLWNDYGGGEQCEDGNTQNYDGCNSICQLEALCGNGTIDPGETCD
;
A
#
# COMPACT_ATOMS: atom_id res chain seq x y z
N MET A 1 35.84 18.47 -50.03
CA MET A 1 35.22 17.27 -49.45
C MET A 1 35.03 17.45 -47.94
N ALA A 2 33.79 17.21 -47.46
CA ALA A 2 33.34 16.74 -46.12
C ALA A 2 33.76 17.41 -44.78
N ARG A 3 32.75 17.60 -43.91
CA ARG A 3 32.75 18.04 -42.49
C ARG A 3 33.03 16.89 -41.50
N ILE A 4 33.72 17.15 -40.36
CA ILE A 4 33.55 16.48 -39.03
C ILE A 4 34.02 17.48 -37.92
N LYS A 5 33.17 18.35 -37.37
CA LYS A 5 32.40 18.31 -36.09
C LYS A 5 33.19 17.96 -34.79
N GLN A 6 33.41 19.00 -33.96
CA GLN A 6 33.48 19.14 -32.48
C GLN A 6 34.06 17.98 -31.63
N THR A 7 34.84 18.24 -30.58
CA THR A 7 34.54 17.94 -29.14
C THR A 7 35.77 18.16 -28.22
N PHE A 8 35.50 18.54 -26.96
CA PHE A 8 36.29 18.37 -25.72
C PHE A 8 37.37 19.40 -25.34
N LEU A 9 36.95 20.51 -24.71
CA LEU A 9 37.79 21.27 -23.79
C LEU A 9 36.93 22.02 -22.74
N ILE A 10 36.13 21.28 -21.94
CA ILE A 10 35.43 21.80 -20.76
C ILE A 10 35.77 20.87 -19.60
N VAL A 11 36.87 21.13 -18.90
CA VAL A 11 37.38 20.29 -17.78
C VAL A 11 37.23 21.01 -16.43
N VAL A 12 36.42 22.06 -16.31
CA VAL A 12 36.29 22.82 -15.04
C VAL A 12 34.83 23.15 -14.72
N ALA A 13 33.96 22.13 -14.67
CA ALA A 13 32.59 22.25 -14.17
C ALA A 13 32.03 20.94 -13.60
N PHE A 14 32.87 20.08 -13.00
CA PHE A 14 32.49 18.76 -12.49
C PHE A 14 32.79 18.55 -10.99
N PHE A 15 32.83 19.62 -10.19
CA PHE A 15 32.97 19.55 -8.73
C PHE A 15 31.70 20.00 -7.98
N LEU A 16 30.52 19.83 -8.60
CA LEU A 16 29.22 20.05 -7.97
C LEU A 16 28.29 18.84 -8.21
N VAL A 17 28.81 17.61 -8.22
CA VAL A 17 27.92 16.47 -8.00
C VAL A 17 27.64 16.45 -6.50
N SER A 18 26.70 17.31 -6.10
CA SER A 18 25.90 17.06 -4.91
C SER A 18 25.43 15.63 -5.04
N CYS A 19 25.76 14.82 -4.04
CA CYS A 19 24.92 13.69 -3.72
C CYS A 19 23.56 14.31 -3.40
N ALA A 20 22.69 14.43 -4.41
CA ALA A 20 21.27 14.44 -4.17
C ALA A 20 21.00 13.02 -3.68
N GLU A 21 21.26 12.81 -2.38
CA GLU A 21 20.93 11.58 -1.69
C GLU A 21 19.42 11.59 -1.59
N GLY A 22 18.77 11.28 -2.72
CA GLY A 22 17.54 10.52 -2.64
C GLY A 22 17.90 9.33 -1.79
N ASN A 23 17.55 9.40 -0.50
CA ASN A 23 17.33 8.21 0.29
C ASN A 23 16.54 7.29 -0.65
N PRO A 24 17.05 6.09 -1.02
CA PRO A 24 16.23 5.19 -1.81
C PRO A 24 14.91 5.07 -1.05
N GLU A 25 13.86 5.66 -1.62
CA GLU A 25 12.53 5.52 -1.06
C GLU A 25 12.28 4.01 -1.08
N ALA A 26 11.97 3.43 0.08
CA ALA A 26 11.72 2.00 0.19
C ALA A 26 10.72 1.59 -0.90
N GLU A 27 11.08 0.60 -1.71
CA GLU A 27 10.27 0.12 -2.82
C GLU A 27 9.37 -1.01 -2.34
N CYS A 28 8.18 -0.61 -1.92
CA CYS A 28 7.13 -1.52 -1.48
C CYS A 28 6.79 -2.59 -2.55
N GLY A 29 6.92 -3.87 -2.17
CA GLY A 29 6.56 -5.03 -2.99
C GLY A 29 7.71 -5.57 -3.83
N ASN A 30 8.96 -5.23 -3.49
CA ASN A 30 10.15 -5.76 -4.15
C ASN A 30 10.62 -7.09 -3.52
N GLY A 31 9.95 -7.55 -2.45
CA GLY A 31 10.27 -8.76 -1.71
C GLY A 31 11.45 -8.60 -0.73
N VAL A 32 11.83 -7.37 -0.41
CA VAL A 32 12.94 -7.05 0.48
C VAL A 32 12.43 -6.08 1.54
N LEU A 33 12.48 -6.50 2.80
CA LEU A 33 12.09 -5.63 3.91
C LEU A 33 13.07 -4.45 4.05
N GLU A 34 12.62 -3.25 3.70
CA GLU A 34 13.39 -2.01 3.78
C GLU A 34 13.01 -1.14 4.99
N MET A 35 13.76 -0.05 5.22
CA MET A 35 13.50 0.84 6.35
C MET A 35 12.20 1.62 6.12
N GLY A 36 11.21 1.40 6.98
CA GLY A 36 9.89 2.04 6.91
C GLY A 36 8.77 1.07 6.56
N GLU A 37 9.12 -0.09 6.02
CA GLU A 37 8.19 -1.19 5.78
C GLU A 37 7.99 -2.01 7.04
N GLY A 38 6.75 -2.39 7.30
CA GLY A 38 6.41 -3.37 8.33
C GLY A 38 6.33 -4.79 7.77
N CYS A 39 6.22 -4.93 6.44
CA CYS A 39 6.25 -6.19 5.72
C CYS A 39 6.58 -5.92 4.23
N ASP A 40 7.16 -6.90 3.55
CA ASP A 40 7.25 -6.98 2.09
C ASP A 40 7.48 -8.47 1.74
N ASP A 41 6.46 -9.14 1.21
CA ASP A 41 6.54 -10.57 0.87
C ASP A 41 6.78 -10.81 -0.64
N GLY A 42 6.83 -9.73 -1.43
CA GLY A 42 7.16 -9.70 -2.84
C GLY A 42 6.11 -10.33 -3.75
N ASN A 43 4.93 -10.64 -3.22
CA ASN A 43 3.87 -11.29 -3.98
C ASN A 43 2.94 -10.27 -4.67
N LYS A 44 3.02 -8.99 -4.26
CA LYS A 44 2.29 -7.84 -4.82
C LYS A 44 0.77 -7.97 -4.71
N ARG A 45 0.27 -8.60 -3.65
CA ARG A 45 -1.17 -8.74 -3.42
C ARG A 45 -1.57 -7.98 -2.19
N ASN A 46 -2.69 -7.29 -2.31
CA ASN A 46 -3.23 -6.51 -1.22
C ASN A 46 -4.22 -7.28 -0.34
N ASN A 47 -4.54 -8.53 -0.67
CA ASN A 47 -5.59 -9.29 0.02
C ASN A 47 -5.08 -10.36 0.99
N ASP A 48 -3.81 -10.25 1.40
CA ASP A 48 -3.16 -11.15 2.34
C ASP A 48 -2.57 -10.37 3.54
N SER A 49 -1.70 -11.02 4.30
CA SER A 49 -1.11 -10.45 5.52
C SER A 49 -0.19 -9.25 5.27
N CYS A 50 0.22 -9.01 4.03
CA CYS A 50 1.10 -7.92 3.66
C CYS A 50 0.63 -7.23 2.37
N PRO A 51 -0.12 -6.12 2.47
CA PRO A 51 -0.54 -5.36 1.30
C PRO A 51 0.62 -4.60 0.65
N ASP A 52 1.36 -5.31 -0.20
CA ASP A 52 2.57 -4.88 -0.90
C ASP A 52 2.36 -4.72 -2.43
N GLY A 53 1.10 -4.78 -2.87
CA GLY A 53 0.70 -4.59 -4.26
C GLY A 53 0.64 -3.12 -4.68
N GLU A 54 0.10 -2.88 -5.88
CA GLU A 54 -0.13 -1.52 -6.37
C GLU A 54 -1.04 -0.74 -5.41
N GLY A 55 -0.55 0.40 -4.92
CA GLY A 55 -1.27 1.21 -3.92
C GLY A 55 -1.30 0.62 -2.51
N GLY A 56 -0.56 -0.47 -2.25
CA GLY A 56 -0.37 -1.05 -0.93
C GLY A 56 0.37 -0.15 0.04
N THR A 57 0.39 -0.53 1.31
CA THR A 57 1.04 0.25 2.37
C THR A 57 2.35 -0.35 2.86
N CYS A 58 2.66 -1.60 2.48
CA CYS A 58 3.79 -2.36 3.04
C CYS A 58 3.82 -2.33 4.57
N GLN A 59 2.65 -2.34 5.19
CA GLN A 59 2.44 -2.57 6.61
C GLN A 59 1.63 -3.85 6.78
N PRO A 60 1.78 -4.58 7.89
CA PRO A 60 0.97 -5.76 8.14
C PRO A 60 -0.53 -5.41 8.07
N ALA A 61 -1.28 -6.27 7.40
CA ALA A 61 -2.72 -6.11 7.26
C ALA A 61 -3.41 -6.06 8.63
N ARG A 62 -4.40 -5.18 8.74
CA ARG A 62 -5.21 -5.01 9.94
C ARG A 62 -6.58 -4.45 9.56
N CYS A 63 -7.58 -4.82 10.36
CA CYS A 63 -8.91 -4.28 10.19
C CYS A 63 -8.92 -2.75 10.20
N GLY A 64 -9.56 -2.16 9.20
CA GLY A 64 -9.68 -0.72 9.00
C GLY A 64 -8.47 -0.07 8.32
N ASP A 65 -7.61 -0.83 7.66
CA ASP A 65 -6.48 -0.29 6.89
C ASP A 65 -6.76 -0.07 5.41
N GLY A 66 -7.97 -0.41 4.95
CA GLY A 66 -8.40 -0.30 3.56
C GLY A 66 -8.03 -1.49 2.68
N PHE A 67 -7.44 -2.56 3.21
CA PHE A 67 -7.06 -3.76 2.48
C PHE A 67 -7.67 -5.03 3.07
N LEU A 68 -8.50 -5.73 2.29
CA LEU A 68 -9.21 -6.92 2.74
C LEU A 68 -8.27 -8.12 2.93
N TRP A 69 -7.97 -8.51 4.18
CA TRP A 69 -7.16 -9.69 4.45
C TRP A 69 -8.00 -10.98 4.55
N ASN A 70 -8.20 -11.63 3.40
CA ASN A 70 -8.97 -12.88 3.30
C ASN A 70 -8.18 -14.10 2.76
N ASP A 71 -6.94 -13.91 2.33
CA ASP A 71 -6.07 -14.99 1.87
C ASP A 71 -5.10 -15.50 2.95
N TYR A 72 -4.62 -16.75 2.79
CA TYR A 72 -3.56 -17.42 3.58
C TYR A 72 -3.61 -17.23 5.11
N GLY A 73 -4.80 -17.36 5.70
CA GLY A 73 -4.99 -17.21 7.15
C GLY A 73 -5.60 -15.88 7.57
N GLY A 74 -5.95 -15.03 6.59
CA GLY A 74 -6.81 -13.87 6.79
C GLY A 74 -8.19 -14.25 7.30
N GLY A 75 -8.69 -13.46 8.25
CA GLY A 75 -9.98 -13.66 8.91
C GLY A 75 -11.00 -12.57 8.61
N GLU A 76 -10.64 -11.59 7.79
CA GLU A 76 -11.50 -10.45 7.48
C GLU A 76 -12.54 -10.84 6.44
N GLN A 77 -13.80 -10.57 6.75
CA GLN A 77 -14.94 -10.81 5.87
C GLN A 77 -15.32 -9.55 5.07
N CYS A 78 -14.90 -8.39 5.56
CA CYS A 78 -15.15 -7.07 5.03
C CYS A 78 -13.99 -6.15 5.39
N GLU A 79 -13.91 -5.01 4.71
CA GLU A 79 -12.98 -3.93 4.99
C GLU A 79 -13.58 -2.65 4.43
N ASP A 80 -13.87 -1.67 5.29
CA ASP A 80 -14.50 -0.40 4.93
C ASP A 80 -13.61 0.83 5.22
N GLY A 81 -12.34 0.60 5.53
CA GLY A 81 -11.34 1.63 5.79
C GLY A 81 -11.35 2.15 7.22
N ASN A 82 -12.13 1.55 8.13
CA ASN A 82 -12.13 1.93 9.53
C ASN A 82 -12.56 0.77 10.46
N THR A 83 -12.74 1.04 11.76
CA THR A 83 -13.12 0.02 12.78
C THR A 83 -14.33 0.46 13.58
N GLN A 84 -15.15 1.34 13.02
CA GLN A 84 -16.45 1.70 13.57
C GLN A 84 -17.35 0.45 13.51
N ASN A 85 -18.37 0.42 14.36
CA ASN A 85 -19.41 -0.58 14.22
C ASN A 85 -20.65 0.12 13.66
N TYR A 86 -21.47 -0.66 12.97
CA TYR A 86 -22.73 -0.27 12.34
C TYR A 86 -22.52 0.63 11.12
N ASP A 87 -21.48 0.36 10.35
CA ASP A 87 -21.19 1.01 9.07
C ASP A 87 -20.94 0.01 7.92
N GLY A 88 -21.19 -1.27 8.16
CA GLY A 88 -21.14 -2.35 7.19
C GLY A 88 -20.00 -3.34 7.47
N CYS A 89 -18.97 -2.91 8.21
CA CYS A 89 -17.91 -3.78 8.68
C CYS A 89 -17.56 -3.46 10.13
N ASN A 90 -17.69 -4.45 11.03
CA ASN A 90 -17.46 -4.18 12.44
C ASN A 90 -15.97 -3.99 12.78
N SER A 91 -15.72 -3.58 14.01
CA SER A 91 -14.37 -3.38 14.57
C SER A 91 -13.40 -4.59 14.54
N ILE A 92 -13.89 -5.79 14.19
CA ILE A 92 -13.08 -7.00 14.01
C ILE A 92 -13.18 -7.56 12.58
N CYS A 93 -13.60 -6.71 11.64
CA CYS A 93 -13.76 -6.96 10.22
C CYS A 93 -14.60 -8.19 9.89
N GLN A 94 -15.67 -8.38 10.66
CA GLN A 94 -16.74 -9.30 10.33
C GLN A 94 -17.91 -8.52 9.75
N LEU A 95 -18.59 -9.13 8.78
CA LEU A 95 -19.78 -8.55 8.18
C LEU A 95 -20.84 -8.34 9.26
N GLU A 96 -21.36 -7.13 9.31
CA GLU A 96 -22.46 -6.80 10.19
C GLU A 96 -23.76 -7.36 9.62
N ALA A 97 -24.68 -7.74 10.50
CA ALA A 97 -25.99 -8.21 10.07
C ALA A 97 -26.75 -7.02 9.49
N LEU A 98 -26.81 -6.96 8.17
CA LEU A 98 -27.34 -5.85 7.34
C LEU A 98 -28.85 -5.51 7.56
N CYS A 99 -29.49 -6.09 8.59
CA CYS A 99 -30.92 -5.99 8.89
C CYS A 99 -31.20 -6.57 10.29
N GLY A 100 -31.97 -5.87 11.12
CA GLY A 100 -32.47 -6.35 12.42
C GLY A 100 -31.64 -5.95 13.65
N ASN A 101 -30.76 -4.94 13.52
CA ASN A 101 -29.93 -4.42 14.61
C ASN A 101 -30.50 -3.15 15.26
N GLY A 102 -31.62 -2.61 14.74
CA GLY A 102 -32.27 -1.39 15.22
C GLY A 102 -31.78 -0.09 14.55
N THR A 103 -30.91 -0.18 13.53
CA THR A 103 -30.40 0.93 12.72
C THR A 103 -30.45 0.59 11.23
N ILE A 104 -30.39 1.61 10.35
CA ILE A 104 -30.17 1.41 8.90
C ILE A 104 -28.79 1.93 8.58
N ASP A 105 -27.86 1.02 8.31
CA ASP A 105 -26.44 1.28 8.07
C ASP A 105 -26.17 1.49 6.56
N PRO A 106 -25.04 2.12 6.15
CA PRO A 106 -24.70 2.31 4.74
C PRO A 106 -24.59 0.98 3.97
N GLY A 107 -25.51 0.74 3.04
CA GLY A 107 -25.57 -0.53 2.29
C GLY A 107 -26.70 -1.46 2.75
N GLU A 108 -27.38 -1.12 3.84
CA GLU A 108 -28.60 -1.80 4.27
C GLU A 108 -29.83 -1.28 3.52
N THR A 109 -30.80 -2.18 3.30
CA THR A 109 -32.12 -1.83 2.73
C THR A 109 -33.27 -2.12 3.70
N CYS A 110 -32.99 -2.73 4.85
CA CYS A 110 -33.97 -3.04 5.89
C CYS A 110 -33.33 -3.02 7.27
N ASP A 111 -34.18 -2.84 8.28
CA ASP A 111 -33.95 -3.12 9.70
C ASP A 111 -35.08 -4.06 10.19
#